data_AF-A0A7Z0NC82-F1
#
_entry.id   AF-A0A7Z0NC82-F1
#
_cell.length_a   1.000
_cell.length_b   1.000
_cell.length_c   1.000
_cell.angle_alpha   90.00
_cell.angle_beta   90.00
_cell.angle_gamma   90.00
#
_symmetry.space_group_name_H-M   'P 1'
#
loop_
_entity.id
_entity.type
_entity.pdbx_description
1 polymer ?
#
loop_
_entity_poly.entity_id
_entity_poly.type
_entity_poly.pdbx_seq_one_letter_code
_entity_poly.pdbx_strand_id
1 'polypeptide(L)'
;EQLGRTFDDPLVQRNIDLDMAVLECYHRELSQVEWLLEKQAKKHQPTYYHLLKTIPGVGRILALTILYEVGDIRRFESVQKFASYSRLIKCKAESAGKTYGTQGNKIGNAHLKWAFSEAAVLYLRGNPGAQKLLQRFQKRMSKACLTGSSRSVLKPGVC
;
A
#
# COMPACT_ATOMS: atom_id res chain seq x y z
N GLU A 1 -15.77 -21.77 0.65
CA GLU A 1 -16.88 -22.72 0.90
C GLU A 1 -18.28 -22.22 0.56
N GLN A 2 -18.64 -20.94 0.76
CA GLN A 2 -20.04 -20.50 0.55
C GLN A 2 -20.46 -20.25 -0.91
N LEU A 3 -19.54 -20.01 -1.85
CA LEU A 3 -19.88 -19.65 -3.24
C LEU A 3 -20.54 -20.78 -4.04
N GLY A 4 -20.17 -22.04 -3.77
CA GLY A 4 -20.70 -23.20 -4.51
C GLY A 4 -22.18 -23.49 -4.24
N ARG A 5 -22.79 -22.86 -3.23
CA ARG A 5 -24.22 -23.01 -2.88
C ARG A 5 -25.07 -21.79 -3.24
N THR A 6 -24.47 -20.74 -3.81
CA THR A 6 -25.18 -19.49 -4.11
C THR A 6 -25.91 -19.53 -5.45
N PHE A 7 -25.51 -20.44 -6.35
CA PHE A 7 -26.07 -20.55 -7.70
C PHE A 7 -26.55 -21.98 -7.94
N ASP A 8 -27.81 -22.12 -8.39
CA ASP A 8 -28.44 -23.42 -8.65
C ASP A 8 -28.14 -23.98 -10.05
N ASP A 9 -27.64 -23.14 -10.98
CA ASP A 9 -27.32 -23.54 -12.35
C ASP A 9 -26.04 -24.41 -12.41
N PRO A 10 -26.11 -25.66 -12.91
CA PRO A 10 -24.95 -26.56 -13.00
C PRO A 10 -23.81 -26.04 -13.88
N LEU A 11 -24.10 -25.24 -14.91
CA LEU A 11 -23.06 -24.66 -15.78
C LEU A 11 -22.29 -23.55 -15.06
N VAL A 12 -23.00 -22.75 -14.26
CA VAL A 12 -22.38 -21.69 -13.45
C VAL A 12 -21.51 -22.31 -12.36
N GLN A 13 -21.97 -23.36 -11.68
CA GLN A 13 -21.17 -24.08 -10.69
C GLN A 13 -19.87 -24.62 -11.29
N ARG A 14 -19.93 -25.23 -12.48
CA ARG A 14 -18.74 -25.75 -13.16
C ARG A 14 -17.70 -24.66 -13.50
N ASN A 15 -18.14 -23.47 -13.89
CA ASN A 15 -17.23 -22.34 -14.13
C ASN A 15 -16.59 -21.85 -12.82
N ILE A 16 -17.37 -21.75 -11.74
CA ILE A 16 -16.86 -21.37 -10.41
C ILE A 16 -15.82 -22.40 -9.93
N ASP A 17 -16.09 -23.69 -10.08
CA ASP A 17 -15.15 -24.74 -9.68
C ASP A 17 -13.84 -24.65 -10.46
N LEU A 18 -13.91 -24.36 -11.76
CA LEU A 18 -12.72 -24.13 -12.58
C LEU A 18 -11.94 -22.89 -12.10
N ASP A 19 -12.61 -21.77 -11.89
CA ASP A 19 -11.99 -20.53 -11.42
C ASP A 19 -11.33 -20.74 -10.04
N MET A 20 -11.99 -21.47 -9.14
CA MET A 20 -11.45 -21.82 -7.83
C MET A 20 -10.19 -22.68 -7.95
N ALA A 21 -10.19 -23.70 -8.82
CA ALA A 21 -9.01 -24.52 -9.06
C ALA A 21 -7.82 -23.70 -9.60
N VAL A 22 -8.10 -22.73 -10.49
CA VAL A 22 -7.08 -21.80 -11.01
C VAL A 22 -6.55 -20.90 -9.88
N LEU A 23 -7.44 -20.34 -9.06
CA LEU A 23 -7.05 -19.52 -7.90
C LEU A 23 -6.19 -20.29 -6.91
N GLU A 24 -6.52 -21.55 -6.61
CA GLU A 24 -5.72 -22.41 -5.73
C GLU A 24 -4.33 -22.68 -6.30
N CYS A 25 -4.23 -22.93 -7.61
CA CYS A 25 -2.96 -23.08 -8.29
C CYS A 25 -2.10 -21.82 -8.13
N TYR A 26 -2.65 -20.65 -8.43
CA TYR A 26 -1.93 -19.38 -8.26
C TYR A 26 -1.54 -19.10 -6.81
N HIS A 27 -2.41 -19.41 -5.85
CA HIS A 27 -2.11 -19.23 -4.44
C HIS A 27 -0.90 -20.06 -4.00
N ARG A 28 -0.81 -21.30 -4.49
CA ARG A 28 0.33 -22.18 -4.21
C ARG A 28 1.63 -21.62 -4.79
N GLU A 29 1.62 -21.17 -6.05
CA GLU A 29 2.82 -20.62 -6.69
C GLU A 29 3.26 -19.29 -6.04
N LEU A 30 2.31 -18.40 -5.74
CA LEU A 30 2.59 -17.15 -5.03
C LEU A 30 3.24 -17.40 -3.68
N SER A 31 2.72 -18.36 -2.91
CA SER A 31 3.27 -18.70 -1.59
C SER A 31 4.73 -19.17 -1.66
N GLN A 32 5.10 -19.92 -2.70
CA GLN A 32 6.48 -20.36 -2.92
C GLN A 32 7.41 -19.19 -3.24
N VAL A 33 6.97 -18.28 -4.11
CA VAL A 33 7.74 -17.08 -4.49
C VAL A 33 7.92 -16.15 -3.29
N GLU A 34 6.86 -15.91 -2.51
CA GLU A 34 6.94 -15.10 -1.30
C GLU A 34 7.94 -15.65 -0.28
N TRP A 35 7.94 -16.96 -0.08
CA TRP A 35 8.88 -17.62 0.81
C TRP A 35 10.33 -17.47 0.34
N LEU A 36 10.57 -17.60 -0.98
CA LEU A 36 11.89 -17.41 -1.56
C LEU A 36 12.37 -15.97 -1.36
N LEU A 37 11.51 -14.98 -1.64
CA LEU A 37 11.82 -13.56 -1.46
C LEU A 37 12.12 -13.23 0.01
N GLU A 38 11.33 -13.75 0.95
CA GLU A 38 11.60 -13.55 2.37
C GLU A 38 12.96 -14.14 2.77
N LYS A 39 13.30 -15.34 2.28
CA LYS A 39 14.61 -15.95 2.54
C LYS A 39 15.76 -15.11 2.00
N GLN A 40 15.62 -14.56 0.80
CA GLN A 40 16.63 -13.70 0.20
C GLN A 40 16.77 -12.37 0.97
N ALA A 41 15.66 -11.72 1.32
CA ALA A 41 15.68 -10.47 2.07
C ALA A 41 16.33 -10.61 3.45
N LYS A 42 16.07 -11.72 4.15
CA LYS A 42 16.73 -12.04 5.42
C LYS A 42 18.26 -12.21 5.28
N LYS A 43 18.75 -12.63 4.11
CA LYS A 43 20.19 -12.75 3.85
C LYS A 43 20.84 -11.42 3.51
N HIS A 44 20.21 -10.61 2.66
CA HIS A 44 20.79 -9.35 2.21
C HIS A 44 20.73 -8.26 3.27
N GLN A 45 19.58 -8.12 3.96
CA GLN A 45 19.42 -7.06 4.96
C GLN A 45 18.42 -7.39 6.08
N PRO A 46 18.80 -8.29 7.00
CA PRO A 46 17.91 -8.75 8.07
C PRO A 46 17.46 -7.60 8.99
N THR A 47 18.36 -6.68 9.34
CA THR A 47 18.07 -5.60 10.30
C THR A 47 16.94 -4.68 9.83
N TYR A 48 17.00 -4.19 8.59
CA TYR A 48 15.95 -3.32 8.05
C TYR A 48 14.63 -4.07 7.85
N TYR A 49 14.67 -5.34 7.43
CA TYR A 49 13.48 -6.15 7.30
C TYR A 49 12.76 -6.35 8.65
N HIS A 50 13.51 -6.67 9.70
CA HIS A 50 12.95 -6.83 11.04
C HIS A 50 12.41 -5.52 11.60
N LEU A 51 13.12 -4.40 11.39
CA LEU A 51 12.65 -3.07 11.81
C LEU A 51 11.36 -2.66 11.10
N LEU A 52 11.21 -2.94 9.81
CA LEU A 52 9.96 -2.66 9.09
C LEU A 52 8.80 -3.49 9.64
N LYS A 53 9.06 -4.76 9.99
CA LYS A 53 8.04 -5.64 10.58
C LYS A 53 7.62 -5.29 12.01
N THR A 54 8.38 -4.47 12.74
CA THR A 54 7.91 -3.99 14.06
C THR A 54 6.79 -2.97 13.94
N ILE A 55 6.60 -2.38 12.75
CA ILE A 55 5.55 -1.39 12.50
C ILE A 55 4.20 -2.12 12.38
N PRO A 56 3.22 -1.84 13.27
CA PRO A 56 1.89 -2.42 13.16
C PRO A 56 1.23 -2.02 11.85
N GLY A 57 0.75 -3.00 11.09
CA GLY A 57 0.17 -2.80 9.75
C GLY A 57 1.13 -3.09 8.60
N VAL A 58 2.43 -3.26 8.86
CA VAL A 58 3.41 -3.66 7.82
C VAL A 58 3.61 -5.18 7.85
N GLY A 59 3.05 -5.87 6.85
CA GLY A 59 3.22 -7.31 6.65
C GLY A 59 4.52 -7.69 5.93
N ARG A 60 4.69 -9.00 5.68
CA ARG A 60 5.85 -9.55 4.94
C ARG A 60 6.02 -8.89 3.57
N ILE A 61 4.95 -8.86 2.78
CA ILE A 61 4.95 -8.30 1.42
C ILE A 61 5.28 -6.81 1.45
N LEU A 62 4.58 -6.03 2.29
CA LEU A 62 4.80 -4.58 2.40
C LEU A 62 6.23 -4.24 2.85
N ALA A 63 6.78 -5.00 3.80
CA ALA A 63 8.17 -4.83 4.22
C ALA A 63 9.16 -5.11 3.08
N LEU A 64 8.94 -6.16 2.29
CA LEU A 64 9.77 -6.48 1.13
C LEU A 64 9.67 -5.38 0.06
N THR A 65 8.44 -4.95 -0.27
CA THR A 65 8.22 -3.86 -1.23
C THR A 65 8.96 -2.60 -0.80
N ILE A 66 8.83 -2.17 0.47
CA ILE A 66 9.53 -0.98 0.96
C ILE A 66 11.04 -1.18 0.90
N LEU A 67 11.56 -2.33 1.33
CA LEU A 67 13.00 -2.59 1.37
C LEU A 67 13.63 -2.53 -0.03
N TYR A 68 13.02 -3.18 -1.02
CA TYR A 68 13.55 -3.26 -2.38
C TYR A 68 13.32 -1.99 -3.20
N GLU A 69 12.21 -1.27 -2.98
CA GLU A 69 11.93 -0.02 -3.68
C GLU A 69 12.77 1.15 -3.15
N VAL A 70 13.11 1.12 -1.85
CA VAL A 70 14.02 2.11 -1.26
C VAL A 70 15.47 1.82 -1.63
N GLY A 71 15.89 0.55 -1.55
CA GLY A 71 17.29 0.17 -1.75
C GLY A 71 18.20 0.87 -0.75
N ASP A 72 19.14 1.69 -1.23
CA ASP A 72 20.00 2.49 -0.35
C ASP A 72 19.30 3.78 0.12
N ILE A 73 19.02 3.85 1.42
CA ILE A 73 18.41 5.03 2.05
C ILE A 73 19.27 6.29 1.90
N ARG A 74 20.59 6.16 1.74
CA ARG A 74 21.53 7.29 1.57
C ARG A 74 21.35 8.03 0.25
N ARG A 75 20.57 7.50 -0.70
CA ARG A 75 20.19 8.21 -1.93
C ARG A 75 19.32 9.44 -1.64
N PHE A 76 18.67 9.48 -0.47
CA PHE A 76 17.81 10.58 -0.08
C PHE A 76 18.54 11.51 0.90
N GLU A 77 18.83 12.74 0.45
CA GLU A 77 19.49 13.76 1.28
C GLU A 77 18.63 14.19 2.49
N SER A 78 17.31 14.07 2.41
CA SER A 78 16.41 14.41 3.50
C SER A 78 15.15 13.53 3.53
N VAL A 79 14.56 13.42 4.72
CA VAL A 79 13.29 12.70 4.94
C VAL A 79 12.16 13.29 4.08
N GLN A 80 12.18 14.60 3.82
CA GLN A 80 11.19 15.25 2.99
C GLN A 80 11.31 14.85 1.51
N LYS A 81 12.53 14.65 0.99
CA LYS A 81 12.76 14.11 -0.36
C LYS A 81 12.27 12.66 -0.45
N PHE A 82 12.49 11.86 0.59
CA PHE A 82 11.96 10.50 0.66
C PHE A 82 10.42 10.45 0.69
N ALA A 83 9.81 11.29 1.53
CA ALA A 83 8.34 11.36 1.64
C ALA A 83 7.69 11.90 0.37
N SER A 84 8.34 12.84 -0.32
CA SER A 84 7.95 13.28 -1.66
C SER A 84 8.06 12.16 -2.69
N TYR A 85 9.18 11.42 -2.71
CA TYR A 85 9.39 10.27 -3.61
C TYR A 85 8.35 9.17 -3.39
N SER A 86 7.96 8.93 -2.13
CA SER A 86 6.92 7.98 -1.73
C SER A 86 5.49 8.52 -1.92
N ARG A 87 5.34 9.74 -2.46
CA ARG A 87 4.07 10.43 -2.70
C ARG A 87 3.19 10.61 -1.45
N LEU A 88 3.82 10.73 -0.27
CA LEU A 88 3.14 10.92 1.02
C LEU A 88 2.82 12.38 1.31
N ILE A 89 3.55 13.31 0.69
CA ILE A 89 3.39 14.76 0.89
C ILE A 89 3.05 15.41 -0.44
N LYS A 90 2.14 16.39 -0.42
CA LYS A 90 1.88 17.26 -1.57
C LYS A 90 3.06 18.21 -1.74
N CYS A 91 3.81 18.06 -2.82
CA CYS A 91 4.81 19.05 -3.19
C CYS A 91 4.10 20.36 -3.58
N LYS A 92 4.47 21.47 -2.94
CA LYS A 92 4.20 22.79 -3.52
C LYS A 92 5.12 22.94 -4.72
N ALA A 93 4.55 23.02 -5.92
CA ALA A 93 5.31 23.36 -7.12
C ALA A 93 5.48 24.89 -7.16
N GLU A 94 6.53 25.39 -6.53
CA GLU A 94 6.93 26.79 -6.57
C GLU A 94 8.12 26.92 -7.54
N SER A 95 7.90 27.63 -8.65
CA SER A 95 8.97 28.05 -9.57
C SER A 95 8.86 29.55 -9.78
N ALA A 96 9.97 30.28 -9.59
CA ALA A 96 10.07 31.73 -9.81
C ALA A 96 8.90 32.56 -9.24
N GLY A 97 8.53 32.32 -7.98
CA GLY A 97 7.47 33.07 -7.28
C GLY A 97 6.04 32.78 -7.78
N LYS A 98 5.85 31.83 -8.70
CA LYS A 98 4.53 31.40 -9.19
C LYS A 98 4.24 29.98 -8.72
N THR A 99 3.17 29.82 -7.94
CA THR A 99 2.61 28.51 -7.59
C THR A 99 1.92 27.92 -8.82
N TYR A 100 2.56 26.96 -9.48
CA TYR A 100 1.90 26.15 -10.48
C TYR A 100 1.07 25.08 -9.78
N GLY A 101 -0.18 24.89 -10.23
CA GLY A 101 -1.05 23.82 -9.72
C GLY A 101 -0.35 22.45 -9.77
N THR A 102 -0.61 21.59 -8.78
CA THR A 102 0.04 20.29 -8.58
C THR A 102 -0.14 19.33 -9.76
N GLN A 103 0.70 19.44 -10.78
CA GLN A 103 0.85 18.47 -11.87
C GLN A 103 1.86 17.36 -11.56
N GLY A 104 2.42 17.32 -10.34
CA GLY A 104 3.40 16.30 -9.90
C GLY A 104 2.82 14.92 -9.59
N ASN A 105 1.53 14.66 -9.86
CA ASN A 105 0.83 13.44 -9.43
C ASN A 105 1.37 12.14 -10.08
N LYS A 106 2.21 12.27 -11.11
CA LYS A 106 2.89 11.17 -11.81
C LYS A 106 4.37 10.98 -11.40
N ILE A 107 4.93 11.87 -10.59
CA ILE A 107 6.35 11.82 -10.18
C ILE A 107 6.47 11.06 -8.86
N GLY A 108 7.48 10.21 -8.73
CA GLY A 108 7.71 9.37 -7.55
C GLY A 108 7.28 7.91 -7.73
N ASN A 109 7.50 7.09 -6.72
CA ASN A 109 7.33 5.65 -6.77
C ASN A 109 5.90 5.23 -6.42
N ALA A 110 5.23 4.53 -7.35
CA ALA A 110 3.85 4.08 -7.17
C ALA A 110 3.74 2.92 -6.17
N HIS A 111 4.72 2.01 -6.13
CA HIS A 111 4.76 0.87 -5.22
C HIS A 111 4.89 1.33 -3.76
N LEU A 112 5.74 2.32 -3.49
CA LEU A 112 5.86 2.90 -2.15
C LEU A 112 4.58 3.60 -1.72
N LYS A 113 3.95 4.37 -2.62
CA LYS A 113 2.67 5.01 -2.34
C LYS A 113 1.60 3.98 -1.95
N TRP A 114 1.48 2.91 -2.74
CA TRP A 114 0.57 1.80 -2.45
C TRP A 114 0.90 1.15 -1.11
N ALA A 115 2.16 0.79 -0.88
CA ALA A 115 2.58 0.08 0.32
C ALA A 115 2.27 0.85 1.61
N PHE A 116 2.54 2.15 1.63
CA PHE A 116 2.20 3.01 2.77
C PHE A 116 0.70 3.23 2.94
N SER A 117 -0.07 3.23 1.85
CA SER A 117 -1.53 3.36 1.91
C SER A 117 -2.15 2.11 2.56
N GLU A 118 -1.71 0.92 2.13
CA GLU A 118 -2.15 -0.36 2.72
C GLU A 118 -1.72 -0.48 4.19
N ALA A 119 -0.47 -0.13 4.51
CA ALA A 119 0.01 -0.15 5.88
C ALA A 119 -0.83 0.77 6.79
N ALA A 120 -1.23 1.94 6.31
CA ALA A 120 -2.08 2.87 7.04
C ALA A 120 -3.49 2.30 7.28
N VAL A 121 -4.10 1.66 6.26
CA VAL A 121 -5.42 1.03 6.39
C VAL A 121 -5.38 -0.12 7.41
N LEU A 122 -4.35 -0.99 7.33
CA LEU A 122 -4.18 -2.09 8.27
C LEU A 122 -3.93 -1.59 9.70
N TYR A 123 -3.13 -0.52 9.86
CA TYR A 123 -2.91 0.12 11.15
C TYR A 123 -4.20 0.68 11.76
N LEU A 124 -5.04 1.33 10.94
CA LEU A 124 -6.32 1.88 11.38
C LEU A 124 -7.31 0.80 11.79
N ARG A 125 -7.29 -0.38 11.16
CA ARG A 125 -8.20 -1.48 11.49
C ARG A 125 -8.00 -1.99 12.92
N GLY A 126 -6.76 -2.02 13.39
CA GLY A 126 -6.39 -2.54 14.71
C GLY A 126 -6.28 -1.50 15.83
N ASN A 127 -6.46 -0.20 15.55
CA ASN A 127 -6.19 0.86 16.51
C ASN A 127 -7.32 1.90 16.60
N PRO A 128 -8.20 1.83 17.63
CA PRO A 128 -9.29 2.79 17.79
C PRO A 128 -8.82 4.22 18.10
N GLY A 129 -7.63 4.37 18.71
CA GLY A 129 -7.01 5.68 18.94
C GLY A 129 -6.60 6.37 17.64
N ALA A 130 -6.03 5.61 16.70
CA ALA A 130 -5.67 6.10 15.38
C ALA A 130 -6.90 6.50 14.55
N GLN A 131 -8.01 5.75 14.67
CA GLN A 131 -9.28 6.12 14.04
C GLN A 131 -9.84 7.44 14.57
N LYS A 132 -9.83 7.66 15.89
CA LYS A 132 -10.25 8.93 16.49
C LYS A 132 -9.38 10.09 16.02
N LEU A 133 -8.07 9.89 15.89
CA LEU A 133 -7.16 10.88 15.35
C LEU A 133 -7.47 11.21 13.89
N LEU A 134 -7.73 10.20 13.05
CA LEU A 134 -8.14 10.40 11.67
C LEU A 134 -9.45 11.19 11.57
N GLN A 135 -10.45 10.88 12.39
CA GLN A 135 -11.72 11.62 12.45
C GLN A 135 -11.50 13.09 12.85
N ARG A 136 -10.56 13.37 13.78
CA ARG A 136 -10.19 14.76 14.13
C ARG A 136 -9.55 15.49 12.95
N PHE A 137 -8.67 14.83 12.20
CA PHE A 137 -8.09 15.42 10.98
C PHE A 137 -9.14 15.67 9.91
N GLN A 138 -10.09 14.74 9.71
CA GLN A 138 -11.19 14.91 8.76
C GLN A 138 -12.09 16.10 9.13
N LYS A 139 -12.36 16.32 10.42
CA LYS A 139 -13.15 17.47 10.92
C LYS A 139 -12.44 18.82 10.73
N ARG A 140 -11.10 18.86 10.78
CA ARG A 140 -10.31 20.08 10.58
C ARG A 140 -10.13 20.47 9.10
N MET A 141 -10.39 19.53 8.18
CA MET A 141 -10.22 19.75 6.74
C MET A 141 -11.53 20.18 6.11
N SER A 142 -11.54 21.29 5.37
CA SER A 142 -12.71 21.72 4.58
C SER A 142 -13.05 20.67 3.51
N LYS A 143 -14.33 20.53 3.14
CA LYS A 143 -14.84 19.55 2.14
C LYS A 143 -14.03 19.55 0.83
N ALA A 144 -13.46 20.69 0.44
CA ALA A 144 -12.59 20.85 -0.74
C ALA A 144 -11.20 20.18 -0.60
N CYS A 145 -10.66 20.05 0.62
CA CYS A 145 -9.38 19.38 0.86
C CYS A 145 -9.53 17.86 0.98
N LEU A 146 -10.68 17.39 1.49
CA LEU A 146 -11.00 15.97 1.64
C LEU A 146 -11.06 15.24 0.29
N THR A 147 -11.64 15.86 -0.74
CA THR A 147 -11.74 15.30 -2.09
C THR A 147 -10.38 15.19 -2.79
N GLY A 148 -9.43 16.06 -2.47
CA GLY A 148 -8.09 16.10 -3.07
C GLY A 148 -6.98 15.42 -2.27
N SER A 149 -7.17 15.07 -1.00
CA SER A 149 -6.15 14.40 -0.16
C SER A 149 -6.54 12.98 0.25
N SER A 150 -7.84 12.69 0.38
CA SER A 150 -8.33 11.35 0.74
C SER A 150 -8.43 10.44 -0.48
N ARG A 151 -8.70 10.99 -1.69
CA ARG A 151 -8.72 10.19 -2.93
C ARG A 151 -7.36 9.58 -3.30
N SER A 152 -6.26 10.21 -2.88
CA SER A 152 -4.92 9.73 -3.24
C SER A 152 -4.36 8.68 -2.28
N VAL A 153 -4.80 8.65 -1.01
CA VAL A 153 -4.24 7.78 0.05
C VAL A 153 -5.21 6.66 0.49
N LEU A 154 -6.52 6.79 0.25
CA LEU A 154 -7.53 5.85 0.74
C LEU A 154 -8.46 5.31 -0.34
N LYS A 155 -8.01 5.25 -1.60
CA LYS A 155 -8.64 4.34 -2.58
C LYS A 155 -7.87 3.03 -2.59
N PRO A 156 -8.26 2.01 -1.79
CA PRO A 156 -7.99 0.65 -2.19
C PRO A 156 -8.69 0.47 -3.54
N GLY A 157 -7.91 0.38 -4.61
CA GLY A 157 -8.41 -0.07 -5.89
C GLY A 157 -8.66 -1.57 -5.79
N VAL A 158 -9.78 -1.94 -5.17
CA VAL A 158 -10.37 -3.29 -5.24
C VAL A 158 -11.89 -3.12 -5.28
N CYS A 159 -12.38 -2.93 -6.51
CA CYS A 159 -13.48 -3.62 -7.18
C CYS A 159 -13.54 -3.06 -8.61
#